data_AF-A0A2E9FCQ8-F1
#
_entry.id   AF-A0A2E9FCQ8-F1
#
_cell.length_a   1.000
_cell.length_b   1.000
_cell.length_c   1.000
_cell.angle_alpha   90.00
_cell.angle_beta   90.00
_cell.angle_gamma   90.00
#
_symmetry.space_group_name_H-M   'P 1'
#
loop_
_entity.id
_entity.type
_entity.pdbx_description
1 polymer ?
#
loop_
_entity_poly.entity_id
_entity_poly.type
_entity_poly.pdbx_seq_one_letter_code
_entity_poly.pdbx_strand_id
1 'polypeptide(L)'
;MFLNLVVMKLILPLILEVFLTGLVYRSMSFAKLGSSVELVHLSVVVTVFLFSAYFSAKVLARIDSREFSFFCPPVQWFVLAKQVFFSLIPCFVFVTIFVVILLIVLRWDISLSFMVVVKVYLIFLSYTFVGASIGLLGWQIFGHETLAALFSLVVWGLLIGSFFSLVPIERYVENLIYFIPVFLHINPLIAVCHVLEHDIFRTPKLYELTPISSYLFAYPKWYLVCGWQVLIGIFCVAIVLCSRLSHRVI
;
A
#
# COMPACT_ATOMS: atom_id res chain seq x y z
N MET A 1 27.68 18.33 7.20
CA MET A 1 27.44 16.98 6.65
C MET A 1 26.17 16.32 7.21
N PHE A 2 25.98 16.29 8.54
CA PHE A 2 24.79 15.73 9.19
C PHE A 2 23.47 16.41 8.76
N LEU A 3 23.46 17.75 8.70
CA LEU A 3 22.29 18.54 8.27
C LEU A 3 21.84 18.18 6.85
N ASN A 4 22.76 18.11 5.88
CA ASN A 4 22.44 17.72 4.50
C ASN A 4 21.91 16.28 4.40
N LEU A 5 22.41 15.37 5.24
CA LEU A 5 21.95 13.98 5.26
C LEU A 5 20.51 13.87 5.79
N VAL A 6 20.20 14.55 6.89
CA VAL A 6 18.86 14.55 7.49
C VAL A 6 17.85 15.27 6.59
N VAL A 7 18.22 16.44 6.06
CA VAL A 7 17.37 17.21 5.16
C VAL A 7 17.03 16.42 3.89
N MET A 8 18.02 15.84 3.22
CA MET A 8 17.81 15.16 1.94
C MET A 8 17.22 13.75 2.08
N LYS A 9 17.52 13.02 3.16
CA LYS A 9 17.05 11.63 3.35
C LYS A 9 15.75 11.52 4.13
N LEU A 10 15.33 12.55 4.86
CA LEU A 10 14.13 12.50 5.68
C LEU A 10 13.17 13.66 5.38
N ILE A 11 13.61 14.91 5.49
CA ILE A 11 12.71 16.07 5.39
C ILE A 11 12.13 16.20 3.98
N LEU A 12 12.97 16.10 2.94
CA LEU A 12 12.52 16.21 1.56
C LEU A 12 11.51 15.10 1.18
N PRO A 13 11.76 13.80 1.47
CA PRO A 13 10.77 12.73 1.38
C PRO A 13 9.44 13.05 2.05
N LEU A 14 9.47 13.48 3.32
CA LEU A 14 8.26 13.77 4.09
C LEU A 14 7.43 14.90 3.46
N ILE A 15 8.10 15.97 3.00
CA ILE A 15 7.43 17.07 2.29
C ILE A 15 6.77 16.55 1.01
N LEU A 16 7.46 15.69 0.25
CA LEU A 16 6.93 15.10 -0.98
C LEU A 16 5.73 14.18 -0.70
N GLU A 17 5.79 13.38 0.37
CA GLU A 17 4.69 12.50 0.80
C GLU A 17 3.45 13.33 1.21
N VAL A 18 3.63 14.40 1.99
CA VAL A 18 2.53 15.31 2.36
C VAL A 18 1.94 16.00 1.12
N PHE A 19 2.79 16.52 0.24
CA PHE A 19 2.35 17.16 -1.00
C PHE A 19 1.56 16.20 -1.90
N LEU A 20 2.06 14.98 -2.11
CA LEU A 20 1.39 13.99 -2.92
C LEU A 20 0.07 13.54 -2.28
N THR A 21 0.04 13.35 -0.97
CA THR A 21 -1.19 13.03 -0.23
C THR A 21 -2.25 14.10 -0.45
N GLY A 22 -1.88 15.39 -0.37
CA GLY A 22 -2.77 16.50 -0.67
C GLY A 22 -3.29 16.50 -2.12
N LEU A 23 -2.42 16.17 -3.09
CA LEU A 23 -2.80 16.07 -4.50
C LEU A 23 -3.77 14.91 -4.77
N VAL A 24 -3.51 13.74 -4.19
CA VAL A 24 -4.39 12.57 -4.28
C VAL A 24 -5.74 12.87 -3.62
N TYR A 25 -5.72 13.44 -2.40
CA TYR A 25 -6.93 13.88 -1.71
C TYR A 25 -7.76 14.84 -2.56
N ARG A 26 -7.14 15.87 -3.14
CA ARG A 26 -7.83 16.86 -3.96
C ARG A 26 -8.44 16.23 -5.22
N SER A 27 -7.72 15.30 -5.84
CA SER A 27 -8.19 14.58 -7.02
C SER A 27 -9.41 13.71 -6.69
N MET A 28 -9.36 12.96 -5.59
CA MET A 28 -10.48 12.14 -5.14
C MET A 28 -11.68 12.97 -4.66
N SER A 29 -11.42 14.14 -4.04
CA SER A 29 -12.44 15.10 -3.61
C SER A 29 -13.15 15.74 -4.79
N PHE A 30 -12.40 16.14 -5.83
CA PHE A 30 -12.98 16.62 -7.09
C PHE A 30 -13.87 15.54 -7.74
N ALA A 31 -13.43 14.29 -7.69
CA ALA A 31 -14.20 13.15 -8.14
C ALA A 31 -15.37 12.79 -7.21
N LYS A 32 -15.56 13.44 -6.05
CA LYS A 32 -16.63 13.16 -5.06
C LYS A 32 -16.72 11.68 -4.68
N LEU A 33 -15.57 11.06 -4.41
CA LEU A 33 -15.47 9.61 -4.16
C LEU A 33 -15.80 9.17 -2.73
N GLY A 34 -15.99 10.09 -1.78
CA GLY A 34 -16.26 9.75 -0.39
C GLY A 34 -16.35 10.99 0.51
N SER A 35 -16.51 10.76 1.82
CA SER A 35 -16.43 11.81 2.83
C SER A 35 -14.99 12.30 3.01
N SER A 36 -14.80 13.51 3.56
CA SER A 36 -13.46 14.08 3.76
C SER A 36 -12.54 13.15 4.57
N VAL A 37 -13.06 12.44 5.57
CA VAL A 37 -12.27 11.54 6.42
C VAL A 37 -11.78 10.33 5.63
N GLU A 38 -12.63 9.71 4.82
CA GLU A 38 -12.23 8.58 3.96
C GLU A 38 -11.17 9.01 2.97
N LEU A 39 -11.38 10.14 2.29
CA LEU A 39 -10.46 10.63 1.28
C LEU A 39 -9.06 10.88 1.86
N VAL A 40 -8.96 11.36 3.10
CA VAL A 40 -7.69 11.50 3.81
C VAL A 40 -7.02 10.14 4.03
N HIS A 41 -7.74 9.14 4.54
CA HIS A 41 -7.13 7.82 4.77
C HIS A 41 -6.74 7.14 3.45
N LEU A 42 -7.59 7.22 2.42
CA LEU A 42 -7.35 6.66 1.10
C LEU A 42 -6.13 7.32 0.43
N SER A 43 -6.01 8.65 0.51
CA SER A 43 -4.85 9.35 -0.03
C SER A 43 -3.54 8.94 0.66
N VAL A 44 -3.56 8.75 1.98
CA VAL A 44 -2.39 8.24 2.73
C VAL A 44 -2.02 6.84 2.28
N VAL A 45 -2.99 5.94 2.08
CA VAL A 45 -2.74 4.57 1.58
C VAL A 45 -2.02 4.61 0.23
N VAL A 46 -2.53 5.40 -0.73
CA VAL A 46 -1.92 5.54 -2.05
C VAL A 46 -0.50 6.10 -1.97
N THR A 47 -0.28 7.13 -1.15
CA THR A 47 1.05 7.70 -0.93
C THR A 47 2.02 6.67 -0.35
N VAL A 48 1.63 5.95 0.70
CA VAL A 48 2.46 4.93 1.35
C VAL A 48 2.88 3.84 0.36
N PHE A 49 1.96 3.37 -0.49
CA PHE A 49 2.27 2.37 -1.50
C PHE A 49 3.28 2.84 -2.55
N LEU A 50 3.15 4.08 -3.01
CA LEU A 50 4.05 4.64 -4.03
C LEU A 50 5.46 4.86 -3.47
N PHE A 51 5.55 5.48 -2.30
CA PHE A 51 6.84 5.84 -1.72
C PHE A 51 7.59 4.63 -1.17
N SER A 52 6.91 3.67 -0.55
CA SER A 52 7.55 2.42 -0.10
C SER A 52 8.14 1.62 -1.27
N ALA A 53 7.44 1.57 -2.41
CA ALA A 53 7.94 0.95 -3.63
C ALA A 53 9.14 1.71 -4.21
N TYR A 54 9.07 3.05 -4.26
CA TYR A 54 10.18 3.87 -4.76
C TYR A 54 11.44 3.74 -3.90
N PHE A 55 11.34 3.82 -2.57
CA PHE A 55 12.50 3.75 -1.68
C PHE A 55 13.16 2.36 -1.70
N SER A 56 12.37 1.29 -1.68
CA SER A 56 12.88 -0.07 -1.77
C SER A 56 13.60 -0.35 -3.10
N ALA A 57 13.02 0.08 -4.22
CA ALA A 57 13.65 -0.03 -5.53
C ALA A 57 14.96 0.79 -5.63
N LYS A 58 14.96 2.00 -5.05
CA LYS A 58 16.14 2.89 -5.03
C LYS A 58 17.30 2.32 -4.20
N VAL A 59 17.00 1.58 -3.13
CA VAL A 59 18.03 0.83 -2.39
C VAL A 59 18.64 -0.22 -3.31
N LEU A 60 17.81 -1.00 -3.99
CA LEU A 60 18.28 -2.10 -4.83
C LEU A 60 19.16 -1.62 -5.99
N ALA A 61 18.85 -0.47 -6.57
CA ALA A 61 19.66 0.20 -7.59
C ALA A 61 21.06 0.61 -7.11
N ARG A 62 21.24 0.86 -5.81
CA ARG A 62 22.51 1.32 -5.21
C ARG A 62 23.38 0.20 -4.67
N ILE A 63 22.83 -1.01 -4.58
CA ILE A 63 23.59 -2.17 -4.11
C ILE A 63 24.53 -2.59 -5.23
N ASP A 64 25.84 -2.42 -5.03
CA ASP A 64 26.84 -2.94 -5.95
C ASP A 64 26.77 -4.47 -6.00
N SER A 65 26.37 -4.99 -7.17
CA SER A 65 26.18 -6.42 -7.41
C SER A 65 27.43 -7.26 -7.09
N ARG A 66 28.62 -6.65 -7.25
CA ARG A 66 29.92 -7.26 -6.95
C ARG A 66 30.16 -7.45 -5.45
N GLU A 67 29.96 -6.41 -4.63
CA GLU A 67 30.07 -6.53 -3.16
C GLU A 67 28.99 -7.46 -2.59
N PHE A 68 27.79 -7.44 -3.19
CA PHE A 68 26.72 -8.32 -2.75
C PHE A 68 27.06 -9.79 -2.97
N SER A 69 27.71 -10.14 -4.09
CA SER A 69 28.10 -11.52 -4.42
C SER A 69 29.13 -12.13 -3.46
N PHE A 70 29.87 -11.31 -2.72
CA PHE A 70 30.93 -11.75 -1.81
C PHE A 70 30.38 -12.42 -0.53
N PHE A 71 29.15 -12.09 -0.13
CA PHE A 71 28.55 -12.65 1.08
C PHE A 71 27.95 -14.05 0.83
N CYS A 72 27.92 -14.90 1.86
CA CYS A 72 27.11 -16.12 1.81
C CYS A 72 25.62 -15.77 1.63
N PRO A 73 24.82 -16.61 0.94
CA PRO A 73 23.39 -16.37 0.74
C PRO A 73 22.69 -15.85 2.01
N PRO A 74 22.66 -16.54 3.17
CA PRO A 74 22.00 -16.08 4.41
C PRO A 74 22.34 -14.64 4.83
N VAL A 75 23.59 -14.21 4.64
CA VAL A 75 24.06 -12.88 5.03
C VAL A 75 23.59 -11.81 4.04
N GLN A 76 23.50 -12.13 2.75
CA GLN A 76 22.96 -11.23 1.72
C GLN A 76 21.51 -10.84 2.02
N TRP A 77 20.72 -11.79 2.51
CA TRP A 77 19.33 -11.56 2.90
C TRP A 77 19.21 -10.58 4.05
N PHE A 78 20.01 -10.78 5.08
CA PHE A 78 20.00 -9.92 6.25
C PHE A 78 20.44 -8.50 5.88
N VAL A 79 21.47 -8.35 5.05
CA VAL A 79 21.94 -7.05 4.57
C VAL A 79 20.86 -6.38 3.70
N LEU A 80 20.22 -7.10 2.78
CA LEU A 80 19.14 -6.58 1.95
C LEU A 80 17.95 -6.11 2.81
N ALA A 81 17.46 -6.99 3.68
CA ALA A 81 16.33 -6.71 4.55
C ALA A 81 16.62 -5.50 5.45
N LYS A 82 17.83 -5.43 6.01
CA LYS A 82 18.30 -4.28 6.79
C LYS A 82 18.29 -3.00 5.96
N GLN A 83 18.86 -2.99 4.76
CA GLN A 83 18.93 -1.79 3.92
C GLN A 83 17.54 -1.34 3.42
N VAL A 84 16.67 -2.27 3.04
CA VAL A 84 15.28 -1.98 2.68
C VAL A 84 14.56 -1.39 3.89
N PHE A 85 14.69 -1.99 5.07
CA PHE A 85 14.09 -1.46 6.30
C PHE A 85 14.54 -0.02 6.60
N PHE A 86 15.84 0.27 6.50
CA PHE A 86 16.37 1.62 6.69
C PHE A 86 15.85 2.63 5.65
N SER A 87 15.56 2.18 4.42
CA SER A 87 15.00 3.06 3.39
C SER A 87 13.54 3.41 3.60
N LEU A 88 12.82 2.63 4.39
CA LEU A 88 11.40 2.85 4.72
C LEU A 88 11.22 3.76 5.94
N ILE A 89 12.30 4.22 6.58
CA ILE A 89 12.25 5.17 7.71
C ILE A 89 11.37 6.40 7.39
N PRO A 90 11.49 7.07 6.22
CA PRO A 90 10.62 8.20 5.90
C PRO A 90 9.14 7.82 5.94
N CYS A 91 8.76 6.69 5.33
CA CYS A 91 7.38 6.21 5.35
C CYS A 91 6.91 5.88 6.78
N PHE A 92 7.74 5.26 7.62
CA PHE A 92 7.39 5.00 9.02
C PHE A 92 7.18 6.29 9.82
N VAL A 93 8.05 7.27 9.62
CA VAL A 93 7.93 8.59 10.25
C VAL A 93 6.67 9.29 9.78
N PHE A 94 6.36 9.27 8.48
CA PHE A 94 5.14 9.83 7.92
C PHE A 94 3.88 9.19 8.49
N VAL A 95 3.80 7.86 8.51
CA VAL A 95 2.67 7.12 9.09
C VAL A 95 2.51 7.43 10.58
N THR A 96 3.62 7.54 11.32
CA THR A 96 3.59 7.88 12.75
C THR A 96 3.08 9.30 12.96
N ILE A 97 3.58 10.28 12.21
CA ILE A 97 3.12 11.68 12.26
C ILE A 97 1.63 11.74 11.91
N PHE A 98 1.20 11.04 10.86
CA PHE A 98 -0.20 10.98 10.46
C PHE A 98 -1.08 10.47 11.59
N VAL A 99 -0.70 9.37 12.26
CA VAL A 99 -1.44 8.79 13.38
C VAL A 99 -1.46 9.71 14.61
N VAL A 100 -0.34 10.40 14.89
CA VAL A 100 -0.29 11.40 15.97
C VAL A 100 -1.25 12.56 15.68
N ILE A 101 -1.27 13.06 14.45
CA ILE A 101 -2.22 14.09 14.02
C ILE A 101 -3.65 13.57 14.13
N LEU A 102 -3.91 12.33 13.69
CA LEU A 102 -5.21 11.67 13.79
C LEU A 102 -5.68 11.63 15.26
N LEU A 103 -4.81 11.23 16.19
CA LEU A 103 -5.10 11.20 17.63
C LEU A 103 -5.40 12.59 18.20
N ILE A 104 -4.67 13.62 17.77
CA ILE A 104 -4.84 14.98 18.30
C ILE A 104 -6.12 15.61 17.75
N VAL A 105 -6.33 15.54 16.44
CA VAL A 105 -7.43 16.21 15.73
C VAL A 105 -8.76 15.50 15.99
N LEU A 106 -8.82 14.16 15.91
CA LEU A 106 -10.09 13.44 16.05
C LEU A 106 -10.55 13.24 17.48
N ARG A 107 -9.67 13.33 18.48
CA ARG A 107 -10.07 13.32 19.90
C ARG A 107 -11.01 14.49 20.25
N TRP A 108 -11.03 15.53 19.42
CA TRP A 108 -11.90 16.69 19.62
C TRP A 108 -13.28 16.55 18.94
N ASP A 109 -13.44 15.69 17.94
CA ASP A 109 -14.60 15.76 17.03
C ASP A 109 -15.37 14.42 16.89
N ILE A 110 -14.69 13.27 17.02
CA ILE A 110 -15.28 11.95 16.81
C ILE A 110 -14.80 11.02 17.92
N SER A 111 -15.72 10.30 18.56
CA SER A 111 -15.46 9.26 19.59
C SER A 111 -14.73 8.01 19.04
N LEU A 112 -13.71 8.22 18.20
CA LEU A 112 -12.87 7.19 17.64
C LEU A 112 -12.05 6.54 18.77
N SER A 113 -12.35 5.29 19.05
CA SER A 113 -11.65 4.53 20.09
C SER A 113 -10.15 4.42 19.77
N PHE A 114 -9.30 4.52 20.79
CA PHE A 114 -7.85 4.31 20.68
C PHE A 114 -7.51 3.02 19.91
N MET A 115 -8.32 1.97 20.09
CA MET A 115 -8.13 0.69 19.39
C MET A 115 -8.30 0.80 17.87
N VAL A 116 -9.13 1.71 17.38
CA VAL A 116 -9.32 1.96 15.94
C VAL A 116 -8.06 2.59 15.36
N VAL A 117 -7.48 3.56 16.06
CA VAL A 117 -6.23 4.20 15.65
C VAL A 117 -5.08 3.19 15.58
N VAL A 118 -4.95 2.31 16.58
CA VAL A 118 -3.95 1.24 16.57
C VAL A 118 -4.14 0.32 15.37
N LYS A 119 -5.38 -0.05 15.03
CA LYS A 119 -5.67 -0.87 13.85
C LYS A 119 -5.29 -0.16 12.55
N VAL A 120 -5.63 1.12 12.38
CA VAL A 120 -5.23 1.92 11.20
C VAL A 120 -3.71 1.98 11.07
N TYR A 121 -3.00 2.20 12.18
CA TYR A 121 -1.54 2.20 12.19
C TYR A 121 -0.96 0.86 11.73
N LEU A 122 -1.47 -0.27 12.24
CA LEU A 122 -1.03 -1.61 11.84
C LEU A 122 -1.31 -1.88 10.35
N ILE A 123 -2.46 -1.44 9.83
CA ILE A 123 -2.78 -1.55 8.41
C ILE A 123 -1.73 -0.81 7.57
N PHE A 124 -1.45 0.46 7.89
CA PHE A 124 -0.48 1.25 7.13
C PHE A 124 0.95 0.70 7.22
N LEU A 125 1.35 0.20 8.40
CA LEU A 125 2.63 -0.50 8.52
C LEU A 125 2.71 -1.73 7.61
N SER A 126 1.67 -2.56 7.59
CA SER A 126 1.63 -3.73 6.70
C SER A 126 1.75 -3.31 5.24
N TYR A 127 1.09 -2.22 4.85
CA TYR A 127 1.07 -1.70 3.48
C TYR A 127 2.42 -1.12 3.05
N THR A 128 3.18 -0.50 3.96
CA THR A 128 4.56 -0.10 3.71
C THR A 128 5.43 -1.29 3.31
N PHE A 129 5.31 -2.43 4.00
CA PHE A 129 6.10 -3.64 3.67
C PHE A 129 5.65 -4.29 2.36
N VAL A 130 4.34 -4.35 2.10
CA VAL A 130 3.83 -4.93 0.85
C VAL A 130 4.20 -4.06 -0.34
N GLY A 131 4.05 -2.74 -0.23
CA GLY A 131 4.49 -1.79 -1.27
C GLY A 131 5.99 -1.89 -1.55
N ALA A 132 6.81 -2.03 -0.50
CA ALA A 132 8.25 -2.29 -0.67
C ALA A 132 8.53 -3.59 -1.43
N SER A 133 7.81 -4.67 -1.10
CA SER A 133 7.95 -5.97 -1.75
C SER A 133 7.62 -5.92 -3.25
N ILE A 134 6.55 -5.22 -3.61
CA ILE A 134 6.15 -5.01 -5.01
C ILE A 134 7.17 -4.11 -5.72
N GLY A 135 7.71 -3.09 -5.04
CA GLY A 135 8.78 -2.24 -5.59
C GLY A 135 10.06 -3.02 -5.89
N LEU A 136 10.46 -3.96 -5.03
CA LEU A 136 11.60 -4.84 -5.29
C LEU A 136 11.38 -5.72 -6.53
N LEU A 137 10.18 -6.29 -6.66
CA LEU A 137 9.81 -7.08 -7.83
C LEU A 137 9.79 -6.22 -9.10
N GLY A 138 9.21 -5.02 -9.04
CA GLY A 138 9.20 -4.07 -10.15
C GLY A 138 10.61 -3.69 -10.59
N TRP A 139 11.52 -3.43 -9.65
CA TRP A 139 12.92 -3.15 -9.98
C TRP A 139 13.59 -4.34 -10.66
N GLN A 140 13.31 -5.57 -10.21
CA GLN A 140 13.88 -6.75 -10.83
C GLN A 140 13.41 -6.94 -12.29
N ILE A 141 12.16 -6.59 -12.60
CA ILE A 141 11.59 -6.71 -13.94
C ILE A 141 12.12 -5.60 -14.87
N PHE A 142 12.12 -4.35 -14.40
CA PHE A 142 12.39 -3.18 -15.26
C PHE A 142 13.80 -2.61 -15.13
N GLY A 143 14.54 -2.96 -14.09
CA GLY A 143 15.89 -2.44 -13.81
C GLY A 143 15.96 -0.96 -13.44
N HIS A 144 14.82 -0.28 -13.23
CA HIS A 144 14.76 1.16 -13.01
C HIS A 144 13.77 1.52 -11.89
N GLU A 145 14.16 2.40 -10.96
CA GLU A 145 13.40 2.71 -9.75
C GLU A 145 12.07 3.44 -10.01
N THR A 146 12.02 4.31 -11.02
CA THR A 146 10.77 5.02 -11.38
C THR A 146 9.76 4.07 -12.02
N LEU A 147 10.22 3.14 -12.87
CA LEU A 147 9.38 2.12 -13.48
C LEU A 147 8.88 1.12 -12.43
N ALA A 148 9.71 0.79 -11.43
CA ALA A 148 9.30 -0.03 -10.31
C ALA A 148 8.17 0.62 -9.48
N ALA A 149 8.27 1.93 -9.23
CA ALA A 149 7.22 2.68 -8.53
C ALA A 149 5.92 2.77 -9.37
N LEU A 150 6.04 2.99 -10.69
CA LEU A 150 4.91 2.94 -11.62
C LEU A 150 4.25 1.56 -11.67
N PHE A 151 5.06 0.50 -11.69
CA PHE A 151 4.57 -0.88 -11.63
C PHE A 151 3.76 -1.13 -10.35
N SER A 152 4.28 -0.68 -9.20
CA SER A 152 3.54 -0.76 -7.93
C SER A 152 2.21 -0.02 -8.01
N LEU A 153 2.19 1.21 -8.54
CA LEU A 153 0.96 1.97 -8.77
C LEU A 153 -0.07 1.22 -9.62
N VAL A 154 0.37 0.58 -10.70
CA VAL A 154 -0.52 -0.20 -11.58
C VAL A 154 -1.08 -1.41 -10.83
N VAL A 155 -0.24 -2.18 -10.13
CA VAL A 155 -0.67 -3.34 -9.33
C VAL A 155 -1.71 -2.92 -8.29
N TRP A 156 -1.46 -1.83 -7.56
CA TRP A 156 -2.41 -1.31 -6.58
C TRP A 156 -3.67 -0.75 -7.22
N GLY A 157 -3.56 -0.06 -8.35
CA GLY A 157 -4.70 0.41 -9.13
C GLY A 157 -5.62 -0.75 -9.55
N LEU A 158 -5.05 -1.89 -9.94
CA LEU A 158 -5.80 -3.10 -10.26
C LEU A 158 -6.46 -3.72 -9.02
N LEU A 159 -5.76 -3.82 -7.89
CA LEU A 159 -6.32 -4.37 -6.65
C LEU A 159 -7.45 -3.50 -6.10
N ILE A 160 -7.25 -2.18 -6.09
CA ILE A 160 -8.24 -1.20 -5.66
C ILE A 160 -9.42 -1.19 -6.63
N GLY A 161 -9.18 -1.07 -7.93
CA GLY A 161 -10.22 -1.03 -8.97
C GLY A 161 -10.87 -2.38 -9.27
N SER A 162 -10.43 -3.46 -8.61
CA SER A 162 -10.88 -4.82 -8.90
C SER A 162 -12.40 -4.98 -8.84
N PHE A 163 -13.08 -4.26 -7.94
CA PHE A 163 -14.53 -4.31 -7.78
C PHE A 163 -15.31 -3.82 -9.02
N PHE A 164 -14.72 -2.98 -9.89
CA PHE A 164 -15.38 -2.59 -11.14
C PHE A 164 -15.50 -3.77 -12.12
N SER A 165 -14.67 -4.80 -11.95
CA SER A 165 -14.74 -6.03 -12.74
C SER A 165 -15.99 -6.85 -12.42
N LEU A 166 -16.70 -6.57 -11.32
CA LEU A 166 -17.96 -7.24 -11.00
C LEU A 166 -19.08 -6.89 -11.99
N VAL A 167 -19.06 -5.70 -12.60
CA VAL A 167 -20.06 -5.28 -13.60
C VAL A 167 -20.10 -6.22 -14.81
N PRO A 168 -18.98 -6.51 -15.50
CA PRO A 168 -19.02 -7.48 -16.59
C PRO A 168 -19.28 -8.90 -16.10
N ILE A 169 -18.83 -9.30 -14.90
CA ILE A 169 -19.05 -10.64 -14.36
C ILE A 169 -20.52 -10.93 -14.12
N GLU A 170 -21.28 -9.95 -13.63
CA GLU A 170 -22.73 -10.05 -13.37
C GLU A 170 -23.51 -10.53 -14.61
N ARG A 171 -23.01 -10.24 -15.82
CA ARG A 171 -23.65 -10.69 -17.07
C ARG A 171 -23.50 -12.18 -17.35
N TYR A 172 -22.55 -12.85 -16.70
CA TYR A 172 -22.17 -14.24 -16.98
C TYR A 172 -22.43 -15.20 -15.82
N VAL A 173 -22.84 -14.70 -14.66
CA VAL A 173 -23.07 -15.51 -13.47
C VAL A 173 -24.51 -15.35 -12.99
N GLU A 174 -25.11 -16.44 -12.53
CA GLU A 174 -26.49 -16.43 -12.01
C GLU A 174 -26.59 -15.66 -10.69
N ASN A 175 -25.51 -15.66 -9.89
CA ASN A 175 -25.50 -14.99 -8.59
C ASN A 175 -24.13 -14.40 -8.26
N LEU A 176 -24.06 -13.07 -8.24
CA LEU A 176 -22.84 -12.32 -7.98
C LEU A 176 -22.39 -12.38 -6.50
N ILE A 177 -23.29 -12.79 -5.58
CA ILE A 177 -23.04 -12.75 -4.13
C ILE A 177 -21.81 -13.56 -3.70
N TYR A 178 -21.49 -14.64 -4.43
CA TYR A 178 -20.35 -15.50 -4.15
C TYR A 178 -19.02 -14.90 -4.58
N PHE A 179 -19.05 -13.97 -5.54
CA PHE A 179 -17.86 -13.32 -6.07
C PHE A 179 -17.49 -12.08 -5.28
N ILE A 180 -18.47 -11.31 -4.81
CA ILE A 180 -18.25 -10.06 -4.05
C ILE A 180 -17.20 -10.23 -2.94
N PRO A 181 -17.28 -11.23 -2.04
CA PRO A 181 -16.29 -11.41 -0.97
C PRO A 181 -14.85 -11.53 -1.48
N VAL A 182 -14.62 -12.20 -2.62
CA VAL A 182 -13.28 -12.38 -3.20
C VAL A 182 -12.67 -11.03 -3.54
N PHE A 183 -13.44 -10.17 -4.23
CA PHE A 183 -12.99 -8.82 -4.58
C PHE A 183 -12.80 -7.91 -3.36
N LEU A 184 -13.62 -8.08 -2.32
CA LEU A 184 -13.45 -7.36 -1.06
C LEU A 184 -12.19 -7.81 -0.30
N HIS A 185 -11.85 -9.10 -0.33
CA HIS A 185 -10.68 -9.64 0.36
C HIS A 185 -9.35 -9.19 -0.24
N ILE A 186 -9.28 -9.01 -1.56
CA ILE A 186 -8.06 -8.58 -2.26
C ILE A 186 -7.87 -7.06 -2.30
N ASN A 187 -8.90 -6.29 -1.99
CA ASN A 187 -8.85 -4.84 -2.07
C ASN A 187 -8.31 -4.24 -0.76
N PRO A 188 -7.15 -3.56 -0.78
CA PRO A 188 -6.53 -2.99 0.43
C PRO A 188 -7.36 -1.87 1.07
N LEU A 189 -8.25 -1.20 0.34
CA LEU A 189 -9.07 -0.15 0.93
C LEU A 189 -10.06 -0.70 1.96
N ILE A 190 -10.46 -1.95 1.78
CA ILE A 190 -11.49 -2.61 2.59
C ILE A 190 -11.06 -2.78 4.04
N ALA A 191 -9.76 -2.97 4.30
CA ALA A 191 -9.25 -3.05 5.67
C ALA A 191 -9.48 -1.73 6.43
N VAL A 192 -9.24 -0.60 5.75
CA VAL A 192 -9.44 0.75 6.31
C VAL A 192 -10.93 1.04 6.48
N CYS A 193 -11.74 0.77 5.46
CA CYS A 193 -13.20 0.94 5.51
C CYS A 193 -13.83 0.14 6.66
N HIS A 194 -13.46 -1.13 6.82
CA HIS A 194 -13.94 -1.97 7.92
C HIS A 194 -13.58 -1.38 9.29
N VAL A 195 -12.34 -0.88 9.47
CA VAL A 195 -11.88 -0.34 10.76
C VAL A 195 -12.56 0.98 11.11
N LEU A 196 -12.88 1.79 10.10
CA LEU A 196 -13.62 3.04 10.25
C LEU A 196 -15.14 2.84 10.28
N GLU A 197 -15.63 1.60 10.24
CA GLU A 197 -17.05 1.24 10.18
C GLU A 197 -17.79 2.00 9.06
N HIS A 198 -17.10 2.19 7.94
CA HIS A 198 -17.59 3.00 6.82
C HIS A 198 -17.87 2.14 5.58
N ASP A 199 -19.00 2.39 4.94
CA ASP A 199 -19.44 1.71 3.72
C ASP A 199 -19.24 2.57 2.47
N ILE A 200 -18.10 2.35 1.80
CA ILE A 200 -17.71 3.07 0.59
C ILE A 200 -18.62 2.76 -0.62
N PHE A 201 -19.41 1.69 -0.58
CA PHE A 201 -20.31 1.35 -1.69
C PHE A 201 -21.66 2.08 -1.60
N ARG A 202 -21.91 2.79 -0.49
CA ARG A 202 -23.08 3.67 -0.34
C ARG A 202 -22.85 5.07 -0.89
N THR A 203 -21.66 5.39 -1.39
CA THR A 203 -21.41 6.67 -2.04
C THR A 203 -22.14 6.72 -3.40
N PRO A 204 -22.89 7.78 -3.74
CA PRO A 204 -23.76 7.80 -4.93
C PRO A 204 -23.05 7.44 -6.24
N LYS A 205 -21.79 7.86 -6.42
CA LYS A 205 -21.01 7.53 -7.62
C LYS A 205 -20.57 6.06 -7.69
N LEU A 206 -20.17 5.47 -6.56
CA LEU A 206 -19.77 4.07 -6.52
C LEU A 206 -20.99 3.14 -6.59
N TYR A 207 -22.14 3.61 -6.09
CA TYR A 207 -23.43 2.96 -6.27
C TYR A 207 -23.80 2.81 -7.74
N GLU A 208 -23.64 3.85 -8.56
CA GLU A 208 -23.93 3.79 -10.00
C GLU A 208 -22.93 2.94 -10.79
N LEU A 209 -21.68 2.85 -10.33
CA LEU A 209 -20.59 2.21 -11.06
C LEU A 209 -20.32 0.76 -10.64
N THR A 210 -20.93 0.27 -9.56
CA THR A 210 -20.64 -1.06 -9.00
C THR A 210 -21.92 -1.76 -8.57
N PRO A 211 -22.09 -3.06 -8.89
CA PRO A 211 -23.31 -3.78 -8.53
C PRO A 211 -23.37 -4.14 -7.04
N ILE A 212 -22.26 -3.99 -6.29
CA ILE A 212 -22.09 -4.46 -4.91
C ILE A 212 -23.20 -3.96 -3.97
N SER A 213 -23.61 -2.70 -4.10
CA SER A 213 -24.63 -2.07 -3.26
C SER A 213 -26.01 -2.73 -3.36
N SER A 214 -26.28 -3.46 -4.44
CA SER A 214 -27.54 -4.15 -4.69
C SER A 214 -27.61 -5.54 -4.03
N TYR A 215 -26.50 -6.02 -3.46
CA TYR A 215 -26.39 -7.33 -2.84
C TYR A 215 -26.15 -7.22 -1.33
N LEU A 216 -26.59 -8.24 -0.60
CA LEU A 216 -26.24 -8.40 0.81
C LEU A 216 -24.78 -8.86 0.91
N PHE A 217 -23.93 -8.06 1.54
CA PHE A 217 -22.54 -8.42 1.83
C PHE A 217 -22.14 -7.96 3.24
N ALA A 218 -21.08 -8.57 3.76
CA ALA A 218 -20.41 -8.11 4.97
C ALA A 218 -18.95 -7.81 4.62
N TYR A 219 -18.41 -6.73 5.18
CA TYR A 219 -16.99 -6.45 5.02
C TYR A 219 -16.15 -7.56 5.66
N PRO A 220 -15.16 -8.10 4.95
CA PRO A 220 -14.22 -9.01 5.56
C PRO A 220 -13.46 -8.30 6.69
N LYS A 221 -13.15 -9.04 7.75
CA LYS A 221 -12.40 -8.51 8.88
C LYS A 221 -11.06 -7.96 8.40
N TRP A 222 -10.69 -6.77 8.86
CA TRP A 222 -9.50 -6.04 8.40
C TRP A 222 -8.21 -6.87 8.38
N TYR A 223 -8.02 -7.74 9.38
CA TYR A 223 -6.82 -8.59 9.47
C TYR A 223 -6.78 -9.68 8.41
N LEU A 224 -7.92 -10.12 7.87
CA LEU A 224 -7.96 -11.07 6.75
C LEU A 224 -7.51 -10.40 5.46
N VAL A 225 -8.00 -9.17 5.22
CA VAL A 225 -7.56 -8.35 4.07
C VAL A 225 -6.05 -8.09 4.18
N CYS A 226 -5.57 -7.64 5.33
CA CYS A 226 -4.13 -7.49 5.58
C CYS A 226 -3.35 -8.80 5.40
N GLY A 227 -3.90 -9.94 5.84
CA GLY A 227 -3.30 -11.26 5.64
C GLY A 227 -3.08 -11.57 4.16
N TRP A 228 -4.07 -11.33 3.32
CA TRP A 228 -3.93 -11.48 1.86
C TRP A 228 -2.88 -10.53 1.27
N GLN A 229 -2.85 -9.26 1.70
CA GLN A 229 -1.83 -8.31 1.23
C GLN A 229 -0.41 -8.75 1.62
N VAL A 230 -0.23 -9.23 2.85
CA VAL A 230 1.06 -9.77 3.31
C VAL A 230 1.45 -10.99 2.51
N LEU A 231 0.52 -11.91 2.20
CA LEU A 231 0.79 -13.05 1.33
C LEU A 231 1.26 -12.60 -0.06
N ILE A 232 0.61 -11.61 -0.67
CA ILE A 232 1.05 -11.02 -1.95
C ILE A 232 2.49 -10.49 -1.82
N GLY A 233 2.80 -9.75 -0.76
CA GLY A 233 4.16 -9.25 -0.49
C GLY A 233 5.18 -10.38 -0.36
N ILE A 234 4.85 -11.46 0.37
CA ILE A 234 5.70 -12.65 0.52
C ILE A 234 5.95 -13.30 -0.84
N PHE A 235 4.94 -13.44 -1.69
CA PHE A 235 5.10 -13.97 -3.04
C PHE A 235 6.01 -13.10 -3.90
N CYS A 236 5.85 -11.77 -3.87
CA CYS A 236 6.73 -10.85 -4.58
C CYS A 236 8.19 -11.03 -4.15
N VAL A 237 8.44 -11.07 -2.84
CA VAL A 237 9.78 -11.29 -2.29
C VAL A 237 10.30 -12.65 -2.73
N ALA A 238 9.55 -13.74 -2.58
CA ALA A 238 9.96 -15.08 -2.99
C ALA A 238 10.42 -15.15 -4.46
N ILE A 239 9.69 -14.51 -5.38
CA ILE A 239 10.07 -14.44 -6.81
C ILE A 239 11.41 -13.72 -7.00
N VAL A 240 11.62 -12.59 -6.31
CA VAL A 240 12.88 -11.83 -6.33
C VAL A 240 14.06 -12.67 -5.88
N LEU A 241 13.81 -13.60 -4.99
CA LEU A 241 14.86 -14.40 -4.38
C LEU A 241 15.19 -15.63 -5.20
N CYS A 242 14.18 -16.34 -5.71
CA CYS A 242 14.36 -17.49 -6.59
C CYS A 242 15.12 -17.11 -7.87
N SER A 243 14.79 -15.97 -8.46
CA SER A 243 15.46 -15.48 -9.68
C SER A 243 16.95 -15.18 -9.47
N ARG A 244 17.32 -14.57 -8.34
CA ARG A 244 18.74 -14.27 -8.01
C ARG A 244 19.56 -15.52 -7.71
N LEU A 245 18.93 -16.58 -7.21
CA LEU A 245 19.59 -17.88 -7.03
C LEU A 245 19.80 -18.60 -8.37
N SER A 246 18.86 -18.52 -9.30
CA SER A 246 18.96 -19.16 -10.62
C SER A 246 20.09 -18.60 -11.48
N HIS A 247 20.39 -17.29 -11.39
CA HIS A 247 21.49 -16.66 -12.12
C HIS A 247 22.90 -17.03 -11.62
N ARG A 248 23.04 -17.83 -10.55
CA ARG A 248 24.34 -18.33 -10.06
C ARG A 248 24.68 -19.75 -10.52
N VAL A 249 23.81 -20.41 -11.28
CA VAL A 249 23.98 -21.82 -11.69
C VAL A 249 24.49 -21.95 -13.14
N ILE A 250 24.89 -20.82 -13.77
CA ILE A 250 25.53 -20.77 -15.10
C ILE A 250 26.83 -19.99 -14.94
#